data_AF-A0A9E0INA7-F1
#
_entry.id   AF-A0A9E0INA7-F1
#
_cell.length_a   1.000
_cell.length_b   1.000
_cell.length_c   1.000
_cell.angle_alpha   90.00
_cell.angle_beta   90.00
_cell.angle_gamma   90.00
#
_symmetry.space_group_name_H-M   'P 1'
#
loop_
_entity.id
_entity.type
_entity.pdbx_description
1 polymer ?
#
loop_
_entity_poly.entity_id
_entity_poly.type
_entity_poly.pdbx_seq_one_letter_code
_entity_poly.pdbx_strand_id
1 'polypeptide(L)'
;MIARILLVAGSDSGGGAGIQADLKTVTMLGGHGLTVITAITAQNSEGVSAVHPVPLPVVAAQLDAVVPDFGVDAVKVGMVASPAMVDLLVTALAPLAAAGVPVVVDPVMVAASGARLIDEATTRVLPRLLALARVVTPNRDELALLGGEDVLVAALRPGAALLVKGGSEGDPIIDRLVDGHGEQARWSAPPIATRHTHGTGCTLASAVATRLGQGLSLIDAVAQARTFVRIALHAAPGLGHGHGPLGHADVRLDVGLGAGPRLNQVTVPCRDYAASVAFYRQLGLRQLVASPPRYARFEAAGGATLSIEVGDPAAGAAGDGVTVFLECDDLDTRVAALVAGGVAFEHGPVDQAWRWREARLRDPAGNRLCLYQAGEVRRFPPWRLAGA
;
A
#
# COMPACT_ATOMS: atom_id res chain seq x y z
N MET A 1 -7.36 -3.57 17.32
CA MET A 1 -7.78 -4.95 16.96
C MET A 1 -6.92 -5.40 15.78
N ILE A 2 -6.44 -6.64 15.75
CA ILE A 2 -5.72 -7.18 14.59
C ILE A 2 -6.77 -7.69 13.60
N ALA A 3 -6.85 -7.07 12.42
CA ALA A 3 -7.81 -7.48 11.39
C ALA A 3 -7.44 -8.84 10.79
N ARG A 4 -8.39 -9.75 10.68
CA ARG A 4 -8.24 -11.11 10.14
C ARG A 4 -8.65 -11.12 8.67
N ILE A 5 -7.68 -11.31 7.79
CA ILE A 5 -7.86 -11.18 6.34
C ILE A 5 -7.81 -12.56 5.70
N LEU A 6 -8.92 -13.02 5.13
CA LEU A 6 -8.98 -14.26 4.38
C LEU A 6 -8.44 -14.06 2.96
N LEU A 7 -7.35 -14.72 2.63
CA LEU A 7 -6.64 -14.63 1.37
C LEU A 7 -6.90 -15.91 0.56
N VAL A 8 -7.62 -15.78 -0.55
CA VAL A 8 -7.95 -16.87 -1.46
C VAL A 8 -7.18 -16.69 -2.77
N ALA A 9 -6.11 -17.44 -2.98
CA ALA A 9 -5.24 -17.26 -4.15
C ALA A 9 -4.37 -18.48 -4.44
N GLY A 10 -3.69 -18.48 -5.58
CA GLY A 10 -2.62 -19.43 -5.89
C GLY A 10 -1.33 -19.11 -5.12
N SER A 11 -0.51 -20.14 -4.89
CA SER A 11 0.84 -20.04 -4.34
C SER A 11 1.86 -19.82 -5.45
N ASP A 12 2.60 -18.71 -5.37
CA ASP A 12 3.72 -18.38 -6.25
C ASP A 12 5.04 -18.86 -5.61
N SER A 13 5.70 -19.83 -6.25
CA SER A 13 6.98 -20.38 -5.78
C SER A 13 8.11 -19.34 -5.69
N GLY A 14 8.07 -18.28 -6.52
CA GLY A 14 9.04 -17.18 -6.46
C GLY A 14 8.76 -16.19 -5.33
N GLY A 15 7.59 -16.29 -4.70
CA GLY A 15 7.17 -15.48 -3.57
C GLY A 15 6.96 -13.99 -3.88
N GLY A 16 6.82 -13.61 -5.15
CA GLY A 16 6.62 -12.24 -5.58
C GLY A 16 5.16 -11.83 -5.71
N ALA A 17 4.27 -12.79 -6.02
CA ALA A 17 2.83 -12.62 -6.14
C ALA A 17 2.07 -13.67 -5.31
N GLY A 18 0.78 -13.88 -5.63
CA GLY A 18 -0.05 -14.91 -5.04
C GLY A 18 -0.17 -14.80 -3.52
N ILE A 19 -0.38 -15.93 -2.86
CA ILE A 19 -0.58 -15.99 -1.41
C ILE A 19 0.62 -15.45 -0.62
N GLN A 20 1.83 -15.51 -1.19
CA GLN A 20 3.04 -14.98 -0.58
C GLN A 20 3.05 -13.45 -0.54
N ALA A 21 2.72 -12.79 -1.65
CA ALA A 21 2.59 -11.33 -1.67
C ALA A 21 1.44 -10.86 -0.79
N ASP A 22 0.33 -11.62 -0.81
CA ASP A 22 -0.83 -11.34 0.02
C ASP A 22 -0.48 -11.38 1.51
N LEU A 23 0.14 -12.47 1.98
CA LEU A 23 0.58 -12.62 3.37
C LEU A 23 1.58 -11.54 3.78
N LYS A 24 2.62 -11.28 2.96
CA LYS A 24 3.61 -10.22 3.24
C LYS A 24 2.92 -8.86 3.40
N THR A 25 1.96 -8.57 2.53
CA THR A 25 1.21 -7.30 2.59
C THR A 25 0.40 -7.19 3.86
N VAL A 26 -0.39 -8.21 4.19
CA VAL A 26 -1.20 -8.24 5.42
C VAL A 26 -0.33 -8.12 6.66
N THR A 27 0.78 -8.87 6.74
CA THR A 27 1.73 -8.81 7.86
C THR A 27 2.35 -7.42 8.01
N MET A 28 2.79 -6.80 6.92
CA MET A 28 3.43 -5.48 6.97
C MET A 28 2.43 -4.35 7.29
N LEU A 29 1.15 -4.58 7.02
CA LEU A 29 0.04 -3.70 7.44
C LEU A 29 -0.55 -4.09 8.80
N GLY A 30 0.07 -5.06 9.49
CA GLY A 30 -0.25 -5.60 10.82
C GLY A 30 -1.65 -6.19 10.96
N GLY A 31 -2.18 -6.78 9.89
CA GLY A 31 -3.26 -7.75 9.97
C GLY A 31 -2.76 -9.17 10.24
N HIS A 32 -3.70 -10.09 10.43
CA HIS A 32 -3.47 -11.53 10.47
C HIS A 32 -4.01 -12.16 9.19
N GLY A 33 -3.14 -12.78 8.39
CA GLY A 33 -3.54 -13.42 7.14
C GLY A 33 -3.95 -14.88 7.36
N LEU A 34 -5.17 -15.21 6.95
CA LEU A 34 -5.69 -16.58 6.83
C LEU A 34 -5.59 -16.98 5.36
N THR A 35 -5.16 -18.19 5.03
CA THR A 35 -4.92 -18.59 3.64
C THR A 35 -5.80 -19.74 3.18
N VAL A 36 -6.27 -19.63 1.95
CA VAL A 36 -6.94 -20.69 1.19
C VAL A 36 -6.26 -20.78 -0.16
N ILE A 37 -5.46 -21.81 -0.35
CA ILE A 37 -4.62 -21.99 -1.53
C ILE A 37 -5.44 -22.69 -2.62
N THR A 38 -5.59 -22.04 -3.77
CA THR A 38 -6.40 -22.54 -4.91
C THR A 38 -5.56 -23.32 -5.93
N ALA A 39 -4.27 -23.02 -6.02
CA ALA A 39 -3.32 -23.68 -6.89
C ALA A 39 -1.88 -23.50 -6.38
N ILE A 40 -0.96 -24.32 -6.83
CA ILE A 40 0.48 -24.15 -6.66
C ILE A 40 1.09 -23.91 -8.04
N THR A 41 1.85 -22.83 -8.20
CA THR A 41 2.55 -22.53 -9.46
C THR A 41 4.05 -22.76 -9.30
N ALA A 42 4.64 -23.53 -10.22
CA ALA A 42 6.09 -23.58 -10.40
C ALA A 42 6.49 -22.34 -11.21
N GLN A 43 6.65 -21.22 -10.50
CA GLN A 43 6.79 -19.89 -11.05
C GLN A 43 8.04 -19.19 -10.50
N ASN A 44 8.66 -18.36 -11.32
CA ASN A 44 9.77 -17.49 -10.96
C ASN A 44 9.65 -16.13 -11.68
N SER A 45 10.68 -15.28 -11.62
CA SER A 45 10.65 -13.96 -12.26
C SER A 45 10.57 -13.99 -13.80
N GLU A 46 10.87 -15.13 -14.41
CA GLU A 46 10.94 -15.27 -15.88
C GLU A 46 9.66 -15.90 -16.46
N GLY A 47 8.86 -16.59 -15.64
CA GLY A 47 7.57 -17.12 -16.06
C GLY A 47 7.00 -18.21 -15.18
N VAL A 48 5.99 -18.89 -15.73
CA VAL A 48 5.28 -20.01 -15.09
C VAL A 48 5.55 -21.27 -15.92
N SER A 49 6.09 -22.31 -15.28
CA SER A 49 6.43 -23.59 -15.93
C SER A 49 5.39 -24.68 -15.68
N ALA A 50 4.68 -24.62 -14.56
CA ALA A 50 3.59 -25.54 -14.24
C ALA A 50 2.58 -24.89 -13.29
N VAL A 51 1.33 -25.34 -13.38
CA VAL A 51 0.24 -24.98 -12.46
C VAL A 51 -0.42 -26.27 -11.99
N HIS A 52 -0.45 -26.48 -10.68
CA HIS A 52 -1.14 -27.60 -10.04
C HIS A 52 -2.36 -27.09 -9.28
N PRO A 53 -3.60 -27.31 -9.78
CA PRO A 53 -4.80 -26.89 -9.08
C PRO A 53 -4.99 -27.71 -7.81
N VAL A 54 -5.33 -27.05 -6.70
CA VAL A 54 -5.68 -27.75 -5.46
C VAL A 54 -7.08 -28.36 -5.61
N PRO A 55 -7.29 -29.65 -5.26
CA PRO A 55 -8.61 -30.27 -5.36
C PRO A 55 -9.68 -29.50 -4.58
N LEU A 56 -10.88 -29.32 -5.16
CA LEU A 56 -11.98 -28.57 -4.55
C LEU A 56 -12.33 -29.01 -3.11
N PRO A 57 -12.36 -30.32 -2.77
CA PRO A 57 -12.61 -30.73 -1.39
C PRO A 57 -11.54 -30.25 -0.40
N VAL A 58 -10.29 -30.11 -0.86
CA VAL A 58 -9.18 -29.59 -0.05
C VAL A 58 -9.30 -28.06 0.10
N VAL A 59 -9.77 -27.35 -0.92
CA VAL A 59 -10.07 -25.92 -0.82
C VAL A 59 -11.23 -25.66 0.16
N ALA A 60 -12.30 -26.45 0.08
CA ALA A 60 -13.40 -26.39 1.05
C ALA A 60 -12.91 -26.68 2.48
N ALA A 61 -12.11 -27.73 2.66
CA ALA A 61 -11.56 -28.06 3.98
C ALA A 61 -10.66 -26.94 4.56
N GLN A 62 -9.92 -26.20 3.73
CA GLN A 62 -9.16 -25.03 4.17
C GLN A 62 -10.09 -23.92 4.69
N LEU A 63 -11.18 -23.62 3.96
CA LEU A 63 -12.19 -22.64 4.38
C LEU A 63 -12.86 -23.05 5.70
N ASP A 64 -13.27 -24.31 5.80
CA ASP A 64 -13.92 -24.87 7.00
C ASP A 64 -12.99 -24.88 8.22
N ALA A 65 -11.68 -25.00 8.00
CA ALA A 65 -10.71 -24.97 9.08
C ALA A 65 -10.49 -23.56 9.64
N VAL A 66 -10.51 -22.51 8.80
CA VAL A 66 -10.10 -21.16 9.21
C VAL A 66 -11.27 -20.22 9.50
N VAL A 67 -12.35 -20.28 8.73
CA VAL A 67 -13.45 -19.30 8.82
C VAL A 67 -14.22 -19.42 10.15
N PRO A 68 -14.65 -20.61 10.60
CA PRO A 68 -15.40 -20.74 11.85
C PRO A 68 -14.56 -20.50 13.11
N ASP A 69 -13.28 -20.86 13.09
CA ASP A 69 -12.38 -20.74 14.25
C ASP A 69 -11.90 -19.29 14.44
N PHE A 70 -11.33 -18.70 13.40
CA PHE A 70 -10.73 -17.37 13.50
C PHE A 70 -11.75 -16.26 13.30
N GLY A 71 -12.77 -16.47 12.47
CA GLY A 71 -13.60 -15.40 11.89
C GLY A 71 -12.84 -14.57 10.84
N VAL A 72 -13.55 -13.69 10.13
CA VAL A 72 -13.01 -12.93 8.98
C VAL A 72 -13.49 -11.48 9.01
N ASP A 73 -12.56 -10.53 8.90
CA ASP A 73 -12.85 -9.09 8.85
C ASP A 73 -12.82 -8.53 7.42
N ALA A 74 -12.11 -9.18 6.50
CA ALA A 74 -12.14 -8.91 5.06
C ALA A 74 -11.68 -10.14 4.27
N VAL A 75 -12.09 -10.23 3.00
CA VAL A 75 -11.64 -11.26 2.07
C VAL A 75 -10.89 -10.61 0.91
N LYS A 76 -9.76 -11.18 0.51
CA LYS A 76 -9.15 -10.92 -0.80
C LYS A 76 -9.20 -12.19 -1.63
N VAL A 77 -9.73 -12.09 -2.84
CA VAL A 77 -9.70 -13.16 -3.84
C VAL A 77 -8.77 -12.76 -4.98
N GLY A 78 -7.80 -13.62 -5.29
CA GLY A 78 -6.89 -13.47 -6.43
C GLY A 78 -7.24 -14.44 -7.56
N MET A 79 -6.22 -15.09 -8.13
CA MET A 79 -6.37 -16.04 -9.24
C MET A 79 -7.34 -17.19 -8.90
N VAL A 80 -8.35 -17.37 -9.75
CA VAL A 80 -9.32 -18.47 -9.71
C VAL A 80 -9.29 -19.21 -11.05
N ALA A 81 -8.92 -20.50 -11.04
CA ALA A 81 -8.49 -21.21 -12.25
C ALA A 81 -9.56 -22.08 -12.94
N SER A 82 -10.78 -22.20 -12.39
CA SER A 82 -11.84 -23.01 -13.02
C SER A 82 -13.25 -22.55 -12.66
N PRO A 83 -14.27 -22.89 -13.46
CA PRO A 83 -15.66 -22.57 -13.13
C PRO A 83 -16.11 -23.19 -11.81
N ALA A 84 -15.73 -24.43 -11.55
CA ALA A 84 -16.09 -25.13 -10.32
C ALA A 84 -15.44 -24.50 -9.08
N MET A 85 -14.26 -23.92 -9.22
CA MET A 85 -13.65 -23.11 -8.15
C MET A 85 -14.44 -21.82 -7.91
N VAL A 86 -14.89 -21.14 -8.98
CA VAL A 86 -15.77 -19.97 -8.86
C VAL A 86 -17.05 -20.34 -8.12
N ASP A 87 -17.69 -21.46 -8.47
CA ASP A 87 -18.89 -21.95 -7.80
C ASP A 87 -18.67 -22.18 -6.30
N LEU A 88 -17.61 -22.91 -5.94
CA LEU A 88 -17.26 -23.18 -4.54
C LEU A 88 -17.06 -21.87 -3.77
N LEU A 89 -16.30 -20.93 -4.33
CA LEU A 89 -16.02 -19.65 -3.67
C LEU A 89 -17.26 -18.78 -3.55
N VAL A 90 -18.13 -18.75 -4.56
CA VAL A 90 -19.41 -18.03 -4.46
C VAL A 90 -20.25 -18.58 -3.32
N THR A 91 -20.38 -19.90 -3.21
CA THR A 91 -21.12 -20.54 -2.12
C THR A 91 -20.50 -20.23 -0.75
N ALA A 92 -19.18 -20.34 -0.63
CA ALA A 92 -18.49 -20.14 0.66
C ALA A 92 -18.45 -18.67 1.12
N LEU A 93 -18.30 -17.73 0.19
CA LEU A 93 -18.11 -16.30 0.51
C LEU A 93 -19.42 -15.51 0.57
N ALA A 94 -20.52 -15.99 -0.03
CA ALA A 94 -21.80 -15.28 -0.02
C ALA A 94 -22.33 -14.99 1.41
N PRO A 95 -22.27 -15.91 2.39
CA PRO A 95 -22.69 -15.62 3.77
C PRO A 95 -21.85 -14.50 4.42
N LEU A 96 -20.53 -14.48 4.19
CA LEU A 96 -19.65 -13.43 4.70
C LEU A 96 -20.00 -12.08 4.08
N ALA A 97 -20.17 -12.04 2.74
CA ALA A 97 -20.54 -10.83 2.03
C ALA A 97 -21.91 -10.27 2.46
N ALA A 98 -22.87 -11.14 2.77
CA ALA A 98 -24.18 -10.79 3.30
C ALA A 98 -24.13 -10.26 4.74
N ALA A 99 -23.18 -10.77 5.55
CA ALA A 99 -22.90 -10.27 6.90
C ALA A 99 -22.11 -8.94 6.91
N GLY A 100 -21.83 -8.36 5.74
CA GLY A 100 -21.12 -7.08 5.61
C GLY A 100 -19.60 -7.18 5.55
N VAL A 101 -19.03 -8.39 5.50
CA VAL A 101 -17.58 -8.57 5.32
C VAL A 101 -17.18 -8.08 3.92
N PRO A 102 -16.25 -7.12 3.80
CA PRO A 102 -15.81 -6.62 2.51
C PRO A 102 -15.01 -7.68 1.74
N VAL A 103 -15.43 -7.96 0.50
CA VAL A 103 -14.75 -8.86 -0.43
C VAL A 103 -14.03 -8.02 -1.49
N VAL A 104 -12.71 -8.12 -1.55
CA VAL A 104 -11.87 -7.49 -2.59
C VAL A 104 -11.53 -8.54 -3.63
N VAL A 105 -11.93 -8.32 -4.88
CA VAL A 105 -11.61 -9.24 -5.98
C VAL A 105 -10.56 -8.61 -6.88
N ASP A 106 -9.40 -9.26 -6.98
CA ASP A 106 -8.37 -8.99 -7.99
C ASP A 106 -8.60 -9.99 -9.12
N PRO A 107 -9.23 -9.58 -10.24
CA PRO A 107 -9.62 -10.51 -11.30
C PRO A 107 -8.42 -10.89 -12.14
N VAL A 108 -7.48 -11.63 -11.56
CA VAL A 108 -6.22 -12.01 -12.19
C VAL A 108 -6.50 -12.93 -13.39
N MET A 109 -6.39 -12.39 -14.60
CA MET A 109 -6.63 -13.15 -15.84
C MET A 109 -5.33 -13.50 -16.58
N VAL A 110 -4.28 -12.71 -16.38
CA VAL A 110 -2.99 -12.81 -17.08
C VAL A 110 -1.85 -12.61 -16.07
N ALA A 111 -0.81 -13.44 -16.16
CA ALA A 111 0.39 -13.31 -15.33
C ALA A 111 1.22 -12.09 -15.76
N ALA A 112 2.09 -11.58 -14.88
CA ALA A 112 3.05 -10.52 -15.23
C ALA A 112 3.96 -10.89 -16.41
N SER A 113 4.19 -12.19 -16.64
CA SER A 113 4.92 -12.72 -17.80
C SER A 113 4.09 -12.81 -19.09
N GLY A 114 2.82 -12.39 -19.08
CA GLY A 114 1.90 -12.47 -20.21
C GLY A 114 1.17 -13.82 -20.38
N ALA A 115 1.45 -14.81 -19.52
CA ALA A 115 0.77 -16.10 -19.58
C ALA A 115 -0.72 -15.96 -19.17
N ARG A 116 -1.64 -16.44 -20.01
CA ARG A 116 -3.07 -16.48 -19.66
C ARG A 116 -3.29 -17.49 -18.53
N LEU A 117 -3.93 -17.04 -17.45
CA LEU A 117 -4.13 -17.83 -16.22
C LEU A 117 -5.52 -18.44 -16.09
N ILE A 118 -6.51 -17.92 -16.84
CA ILE A 118 -7.88 -18.43 -16.83
C ILE A 118 -8.37 -18.74 -18.24
N ASP A 119 -9.15 -19.81 -18.37
CA ASP A 119 -9.81 -20.17 -19.62
C ASP A 119 -11.10 -19.36 -19.85
N GLU A 120 -11.67 -19.48 -21.05
CA GLU A 120 -12.88 -18.75 -21.42
C GLU A 120 -14.10 -19.19 -20.61
N ALA A 121 -14.17 -20.47 -20.23
CA ALA A 121 -15.24 -21.00 -19.40
C ALA A 121 -15.26 -20.32 -18.02
N THR A 122 -14.09 -20.11 -17.42
CA THR A 122 -13.91 -19.41 -16.14
C THR A 122 -14.26 -17.93 -16.28
N THR A 123 -13.81 -17.26 -17.35
CA THR A 123 -14.17 -15.85 -17.62
C THR A 123 -15.70 -15.65 -17.63
N ARG A 124 -16.46 -16.57 -18.23
CA ARG A 124 -17.92 -16.46 -18.35
C ARG A 124 -18.65 -16.55 -17.00
N VAL A 125 -18.12 -17.29 -16.03
CA VAL A 125 -18.76 -17.44 -14.72
C VAL A 125 -18.21 -16.48 -13.66
N LEU A 126 -17.06 -15.85 -13.91
CA LEU A 126 -16.42 -14.90 -13.00
C LEU A 126 -17.35 -13.77 -12.51
N PRO A 127 -18.29 -13.21 -13.32
CA PRO A 127 -19.24 -12.21 -12.83
C PRO A 127 -20.04 -12.62 -11.59
N ARG A 128 -20.28 -13.92 -11.39
CA ARG A 128 -20.96 -14.43 -10.17
C ARG A 128 -20.15 -14.18 -8.90
N LEU A 129 -18.83 -14.27 -8.99
CA LEU A 129 -17.92 -13.92 -7.91
C LEU A 129 -17.80 -12.39 -7.75
N LEU A 130 -17.75 -11.65 -8.86
CA LEU A 130 -17.68 -10.18 -8.84
C LEU A 130 -18.91 -9.56 -8.15
N ALA A 131 -20.08 -10.18 -8.27
CA ALA A 131 -21.30 -9.73 -7.59
C ALA A 131 -21.20 -9.72 -6.05
N LEU A 132 -20.27 -10.49 -5.47
CA LEU A 132 -20.01 -10.48 -4.02
C LEU A 132 -19.08 -9.35 -3.58
N ALA A 133 -18.38 -8.72 -4.53
CA ALA A 133 -17.32 -7.77 -4.24
C ALA A 133 -17.84 -6.52 -3.52
N ARG A 134 -17.04 -6.00 -2.58
CA ARG A 134 -17.08 -4.60 -2.15
C ARG A 134 -16.30 -3.72 -3.11
N VAL A 135 -15.21 -4.24 -3.66
CA VAL A 135 -14.42 -3.60 -4.71
C VAL A 135 -13.79 -4.65 -5.62
N VAL A 136 -13.81 -4.41 -6.92
CA VAL A 136 -13.03 -5.18 -7.91
C VAL A 136 -11.89 -4.31 -8.40
N THR A 137 -10.71 -4.89 -8.57
CA THR A 137 -9.48 -4.13 -8.86
C THR A 137 -8.89 -4.46 -10.24
N PRO A 138 -9.64 -4.33 -11.36
CA PRO A 138 -9.12 -4.72 -12.67
C PRO A 138 -8.03 -3.76 -13.16
N ASN A 139 -7.01 -4.30 -13.83
CA ASN A 139 -6.16 -3.50 -14.72
C ASN A 139 -6.88 -3.25 -16.07
N ARG A 140 -6.28 -2.49 -16.98
CA ARG A 140 -6.90 -2.17 -18.28
C ARG A 140 -7.19 -3.40 -19.14
N ASP A 141 -6.28 -4.37 -19.17
CA ASP A 141 -6.42 -5.57 -19.99
C ASP A 141 -7.53 -6.47 -19.42
N GLU A 142 -7.55 -6.65 -18.09
CA GLU A 142 -8.61 -7.35 -17.37
C GLU A 142 -9.96 -6.65 -17.56
N LEU A 143 -9.99 -5.32 -17.51
CA LEU A 143 -11.21 -4.54 -17.75
C LEU A 143 -11.76 -4.77 -19.16
N ALA A 144 -10.89 -4.77 -20.18
CA ALA A 144 -11.28 -5.03 -21.56
C ALA A 144 -11.81 -6.46 -21.74
N LEU A 145 -11.15 -7.45 -21.13
CA LEU A 145 -11.57 -8.86 -21.18
C LEU A 145 -12.90 -9.12 -20.47
N LEU A 146 -13.24 -8.29 -19.47
CA LEU A 146 -14.49 -8.40 -18.70
C LEU A 146 -15.63 -7.55 -19.27
N GLY A 147 -15.44 -6.89 -20.41
CA GLY A 147 -16.49 -6.15 -21.12
C GLY A 147 -16.52 -4.64 -20.90
N GLY A 148 -15.56 -4.07 -20.18
CA GLY A 148 -15.42 -2.63 -19.98
C GLY A 148 -16.09 -2.08 -18.72
N GLU A 149 -15.74 -0.84 -18.37
CA GLU A 149 -16.16 -0.15 -17.13
C GLU A 149 -17.68 -0.22 -16.89
N ASP A 150 -18.48 0.18 -17.87
CA ASP A 150 -19.96 0.21 -17.74
C ASP A 150 -20.57 -1.16 -17.46
N VAL A 151 -20.07 -2.21 -18.13
CA VAL A 151 -20.55 -3.58 -17.96
C VAL A 151 -20.24 -4.09 -16.56
N LEU A 152 -19.02 -3.85 -16.07
CA LEU A 152 -18.64 -4.30 -14.73
C LEU A 152 -19.41 -3.52 -13.67
N VAL A 153 -19.52 -2.20 -13.77
CA VAL A 153 -20.27 -1.38 -12.81
C VAL A 153 -21.72 -1.88 -12.70
N ALA A 154 -22.37 -2.18 -13.83
CA ALA A 154 -23.73 -2.70 -13.86
C ALA A 154 -23.88 -4.12 -13.25
N ALA A 155 -22.80 -4.92 -13.26
CA ALA A 155 -22.79 -6.27 -12.69
C ALA A 155 -22.51 -6.31 -11.18
N LEU A 156 -22.07 -5.20 -10.58
CA LEU A 156 -21.75 -5.11 -9.17
C LEU A 156 -23.00 -4.90 -8.29
N ARG A 157 -22.92 -5.35 -7.03
CA ARG A 157 -23.94 -5.05 -6.02
C ARG A 157 -23.96 -3.55 -5.67
N PRO A 158 -25.10 -3.00 -5.21
CA PRO A 158 -25.17 -1.61 -4.76
C PRO A 158 -24.09 -1.25 -3.74
N GLY A 159 -23.48 -0.09 -3.93
CA GLY A 159 -22.41 0.43 -3.09
C GLY A 159 -21.04 -0.17 -3.37
N ALA A 160 -20.89 -1.21 -4.20
CA ALA A 160 -19.59 -1.72 -4.63
C ALA A 160 -18.96 -0.85 -5.74
N ALA A 161 -17.64 -0.94 -5.90
CA ALA A 161 -16.89 -0.08 -6.81
C ALA A 161 -15.85 -0.85 -7.63
N LEU A 162 -15.39 -0.25 -8.73
CA LEU A 162 -14.24 -0.64 -9.51
C LEU A 162 -13.07 0.28 -9.18
N LEU A 163 -11.93 -0.31 -8.82
CA LEU A 163 -10.64 0.38 -8.83
C LEU A 163 -9.94 0.06 -10.15
N VAL A 164 -10.14 0.91 -11.14
CA VAL A 164 -9.53 0.79 -12.47
C VAL A 164 -8.07 1.23 -12.37
N LYS A 165 -7.15 0.27 -12.51
CA LYS A 165 -5.70 0.47 -12.36
C LYS A 165 -5.07 0.92 -13.69
N GLY A 166 -4.27 1.98 -13.66
CA GLY A 166 -3.38 2.37 -14.76
C GLY A 166 -4.02 3.08 -15.96
N GLY A 167 -5.11 3.82 -15.78
CA GLY A 167 -5.78 4.62 -16.82
C GLY A 167 -4.88 5.66 -17.49
N SER A 168 -4.95 5.71 -18.82
CA SER A 168 -4.24 6.51 -19.82
C SER A 168 -2.77 6.15 -20.08
N GLU A 169 -2.49 5.92 -21.37
CA GLU A 169 -1.14 5.79 -21.94
C GLU A 169 -0.43 7.14 -21.80
N GLY A 170 0.22 7.38 -20.65
CA GLY A 170 0.89 8.65 -20.39
C GLY A 170 1.49 8.76 -19.00
N ASP A 171 2.39 9.73 -18.86
CA ASP A 171 2.80 10.28 -17.56
C ASP A 171 1.80 11.40 -17.23
N PRO A 172 0.97 11.28 -16.17
CA PRO A 172 1.08 10.36 -15.02
C PRO A 172 0.22 9.08 -15.10
N ILE A 173 0.56 8.08 -14.27
CA ILE A 173 -0.28 6.89 -14.03
C ILE A 173 -1.52 7.28 -13.23
N ILE A 174 -2.71 6.97 -13.74
CA ILE A 174 -3.99 7.31 -13.11
C ILE A 174 -4.71 6.06 -12.63
N ASP A 175 -5.12 6.04 -11.36
CA ASP A 175 -6.06 5.05 -10.83
C ASP A 175 -7.38 5.74 -10.49
N ARG A 176 -8.51 5.10 -10.87
CA ARG A 176 -9.86 5.66 -10.67
C ARG A 176 -10.70 4.71 -9.85
N LEU A 177 -11.41 5.24 -8.85
CA LEU A 177 -12.46 4.52 -8.14
C LEU A 177 -13.81 4.95 -8.71
N VAL A 178 -14.53 4.00 -9.30
CA VAL A 178 -15.79 4.23 -10.02
C VAL A 178 -16.88 3.32 -9.45
N ASP A 179 -18.07 3.85 -9.25
CA ASP A 179 -19.26 3.07 -8.88
C ASP A 179 -20.48 3.45 -9.74
N GLY A 180 -21.67 2.97 -9.37
CA GLY A 180 -22.92 3.29 -10.08
C GLY A 180 -23.32 4.77 -10.08
N HIS A 181 -22.61 5.61 -9.33
CA HIS A 181 -22.79 7.06 -9.27
C HIS A 181 -21.68 7.83 -10.01
N GLY A 182 -20.76 7.12 -10.66
CA GLY A 182 -19.64 7.70 -11.42
C GLY A 182 -18.30 7.61 -10.70
N GLU A 183 -17.37 8.50 -11.06
CA GLU A 183 -16.03 8.56 -10.44
C GLU A 183 -16.11 9.15 -9.03
N GLN A 184 -15.78 8.33 -8.04
CA GLN A 184 -15.78 8.70 -6.63
C GLN A 184 -14.43 9.27 -6.17
N ALA A 185 -13.35 8.79 -6.77
CA ALA A 185 -12.01 9.26 -6.46
C ALA A 185 -11.05 9.00 -7.63
N ARG A 186 -10.00 9.83 -7.69
CA ARG A 186 -8.93 9.74 -8.67
C ARG A 186 -7.60 9.97 -7.97
N TRP A 187 -6.63 9.13 -8.31
CA TRP A 187 -5.26 9.34 -7.89
C TRP A 187 -4.33 9.34 -9.09
N SER A 188 -3.34 10.21 -9.05
CA SER A 188 -2.34 10.38 -10.10
C SER A 188 -0.95 10.37 -9.48
N ALA A 189 -0.01 9.68 -10.11
CA ALA A 189 1.38 9.66 -9.68
C ALA A 189 2.33 9.39 -10.85
N PRO A 190 3.58 9.88 -10.80
CA PRO A 190 4.56 9.60 -11.84
C PRO A 190 4.88 8.09 -11.89
N PRO A 191 5.23 7.56 -13.07
CA PRO A 191 5.69 6.19 -13.20
C PRO A 191 7.00 5.96 -12.43
N ILE A 192 7.14 4.77 -11.85
CA ILE A 192 8.36 4.34 -11.15
C ILE A 192 9.17 3.50 -12.14
N ALA A 193 10.37 3.94 -12.48
CA ALA A 193 11.28 3.21 -13.36
C ALA A 193 11.86 1.97 -12.65
N THR A 194 11.18 0.84 -12.76
CA THR A 194 11.61 -0.45 -12.19
C THR A 194 11.08 -1.62 -13.02
N ARG A 195 11.87 -2.69 -13.14
CA ARG A 195 11.41 -3.97 -13.70
C ARG A 195 10.72 -4.86 -12.66
N HIS A 196 10.79 -4.48 -11.38
CA HIS A 196 10.35 -5.28 -10.26
C HIS A 196 8.88 -5.01 -9.93
N THR A 197 8.00 -5.41 -10.85
CA THR A 197 6.56 -5.17 -10.80
C THR A 197 5.74 -6.43 -10.51
N HIS A 198 6.41 -7.58 -10.34
CA HIS A 198 5.74 -8.87 -10.13
C HIS A 198 5.03 -8.92 -8.77
N GLY A 199 3.70 -9.01 -8.80
CA GLY A 199 2.85 -8.99 -7.61
C GLY A 199 2.14 -7.67 -7.32
N THR A 200 2.37 -6.61 -8.11
CA THR A 200 1.79 -5.27 -7.87
C THR A 200 0.27 -5.29 -7.64
N GLY A 201 -0.48 -6.03 -8.47
CA GLY A 201 -1.93 -6.18 -8.34
C GLY A 201 -2.34 -6.90 -7.05
N CYS A 202 -1.70 -8.04 -6.75
CA CYS A 202 -1.97 -8.82 -5.54
C CYS A 202 -1.68 -8.00 -4.27
N THR A 203 -0.54 -7.29 -4.23
CA THR A 203 -0.16 -6.38 -3.15
C THR A 203 -1.20 -5.28 -2.97
N LEU A 204 -1.65 -4.63 -4.06
CA LEU A 204 -2.65 -3.57 -3.99
C LEU A 204 -3.98 -4.09 -3.41
N ALA A 205 -4.51 -5.18 -3.97
CA ALA A 205 -5.77 -5.77 -3.54
C ALA A 205 -5.73 -6.23 -2.07
N SER A 206 -4.62 -6.87 -1.67
CA SER A 206 -4.42 -7.33 -0.30
C SER A 206 -4.26 -6.16 0.68
N ALA A 207 -3.62 -5.07 0.27
CA ALA A 207 -3.54 -3.86 1.08
C ALA A 207 -4.91 -3.21 1.27
N VAL A 208 -5.72 -3.11 0.20
CA VAL A 208 -7.11 -2.62 0.28
C VAL A 208 -7.93 -3.49 1.22
N ALA A 209 -7.88 -4.82 1.06
CA ALA A 209 -8.60 -5.75 1.94
C ALA A 209 -8.19 -5.58 3.41
N THR A 210 -6.88 -5.44 3.68
CA THR A 210 -6.37 -5.23 5.03
C THR A 210 -6.91 -3.94 5.65
N ARG A 211 -6.90 -2.84 4.90
CA ARG A 211 -7.40 -1.54 5.39
C ARG A 211 -8.91 -1.54 5.60
N LEU A 212 -9.67 -2.19 4.71
CA LEU A 212 -11.12 -2.38 4.90
C LEU A 212 -11.41 -3.21 6.15
N GLY A 213 -10.67 -4.31 6.38
CA GLY A 213 -10.80 -5.12 7.59
C GLY A 213 -10.40 -4.38 8.88
N GLN A 214 -9.60 -3.32 8.76
CA GLN A 214 -9.28 -2.40 9.86
C GLN A 214 -10.33 -1.29 10.05
N GLY A 215 -11.40 -1.27 9.25
CA GLY A 215 -12.52 -0.34 9.36
C GLY A 215 -12.33 0.99 8.61
N LEU A 216 -11.34 1.11 7.73
CA LEU A 216 -11.16 2.32 6.93
C LEU A 216 -12.26 2.44 5.85
N SER A 217 -12.53 3.69 5.45
CA SER A 217 -13.34 3.96 4.26
C SER A 217 -12.67 3.38 3.00
N LEU A 218 -13.45 3.10 1.95
CA LEU A 218 -12.88 2.55 0.72
C LEU A 218 -11.86 3.51 0.06
N ILE A 219 -12.14 4.81 0.06
CA ILE A 219 -11.25 5.83 -0.50
C ILE A 219 -9.92 5.84 0.28
N ASP A 220 -9.96 5.84 1.61
CA ASP A 220 -8.75 5.84 2.44
C ASP A 220 -7.99 4.53 2.32
N ALA A 221 -8.71 3.40 2.28
CA ALA A 221 -8.12 2.08 2.08
C ALA A 221 -7.34 2.01 0.76
N VAL A 222 -7.91 2.53 -0.33
CA VAL A 222 -7.23 2.62 -1.63
C VAL A 222 -6.05 3.58 -1.59
N ALA A 223 -6.21 4.78 -1.03
CA ALA A 223 -5.13 5.77 -0.93
C ALA A 223 -3.90 5.21 -0.17
N GLN A 224 -4.15 4.55 0.96
CA GLN A 224 -3.08 3.92 1.76
C GLN A 224 -2.49 2.70 1.06
N ALA A 225 -3.30 1.88 0.40
CA ALA A 225 -2.82 0.73 -0.37
C ALA A 225 -1.91 1.14 -1.54
N ARG A 226 -2.28 2.21 -2.26
CA ARG A 226 -1.43 2.80 -3.31
C ARG A 226 -0.09 3.28 -2.77
N THR A 227 -0.11 3.97 -1.63
CA THR A 227 1.12 4.43 -0.96
C THR A 227 2.02 3.24 -0.58
N PHE A 228 1.44 2.18 -0.02
CA PHE A 228 2.17 0.94 0.31
C PHE A 228 2.84 0.34 -0.92
N VAL A 229 2.09 0.15 -2.01
CA VAL A 229 2.59 -0.44 -3.26
C VAL A 229 3.72 0.39 -3.85
N ARG A 230 3.57 1.72 -3.90
CA ARG A 230 4.60 2.60 -4.47
C ARG A 230 5.89 2.60 -3.65
N ILE A 231 5.79 2.60 -2.31
CA ILE A 231 6.95 2.41 -1.43
C ILE A 231 7.61 1.05 -1.70
N ALA A 232 6.83 -0.02 -1.85
CA ALA A 232 7.34 -1.35 -2.13
C ALA A 232 8.03 -1.44 -3.51
N LEU A 233 7.55 -0.72 -4.51
CA LEU A 233 8.18 -0.61 -5.83
C LEU A 233 9.53 0.13 -5.76
N HIS A 234 9.58 1.24 -5.02
CA HIS A 234 10.85 1.95 -4.80
C HIS A 234 11.87 1.12 -4.02
N ALA A 235 11.40 0.31 -3.08
CA ALA A 235 12.25 -0.54 -2.24
C ALA A 235 12.54 -1.92 -2.85
N ALA A 236 12.25 -2.14 -4.14
CA ALA A 236 12.42 -3.44 -4.76
C ALA A 236 13.84 -4.00 -4.58
N PRO A 237 14.01 -5.26 -4.17
CA PRO A 237 15.29 -5.82 -3.73
C PRO A 237 16.24 -6.22 -4.87
N GLY A 238 15.88 -5.96 -6.14
CA GLY A 238 16.76 -6.29 -7.27
C GLY A 238 16.81 -7.78 -7.66
N LEU A 239 15.94 -8.62 -7.08
CA LEU A 239 15.99 -10.08 -7.25
C LEU A 239 15.39 -10.56 -8.59
N GLY A 240 15.94 -11.66 -9.12
CA GLY A 240 15.49 -12.31 -10.35
C GLY A 240 16.01 -11.66 -11.63
N HIS A 241 15.90 -12.40 -12.73
CA HIS A 241 16.38 -11.99 -14.06
C HIS A 241 15.27 -11.39 -14.95
N GLY A 242 14.00 -11.63 -14.62
CA GLY A 242 12.83 -11.06 -15.31
C GLY A 242 12.09 -10.02 -14.47
N HIS A 243 10.76 -10.16 -14.38
CA HIS A 243 9.91 -9.35 -13.51
C HIS A 243 10.10 -9.78 -12.05
N GLY A 244 10.91 -9.03 -11.30
CA GLY A 244 11.21 -9.37 -9.91
C GLY A 244 10.14 -8.89 -8.90
N PRO A 245 10.23 -9.35 -7.64
CA PRO A 245 9.27 -9.02 -6.59
C PRO A 245 9.41 -7.59 -6.07
N LEU A 246 8.36 -7.07 -5.42
CA LEU A 246 8.39 -5.80 -4.70
C LEU A 246 9.09 -5.92 -3.33
N GLY A 247 9.61 -4.80 -2.81
CA GLY A 247 10.28 -4.69 -1.52
C GLY A 247 9.35 -4.60 -0.32
N HIS A 248 8.46 -5.59 -0.14
CA HIS A 248 7.46 -5.60 0.93
C HIS A 248 8.06 -5.40 2.34
N ALA A 249 9.15 -6.10 2.64
CA ALA A 249 9.80 -6.08 3.96
C ALA A 249 10.40 -4.71 4.31
N ASP A 250 10.70 -3.91 3.29
CA ASP A 250 11.25 -2.57 3.44
C ASP A 250 10.16 -1.51 3.41
N VAL A 251 8.87 -1.88 3.25
CA VAL A 251 7.77 -0.94 3.42
C VAL A 251 7.65 -0.58 4.89
N ARG A 252 8.19 0.59 5.24
CA ARG A 252 7.98 1.22 6.53
C ARG A 252 6.90 2.28 6.34
N LEU A 253 5.77 2.09 7.00
CA LEU A 253 4.80 3.15 7.27
C LEU A 253 5.00 3.72 8.69
N ASP A 254 6.25 3.66 9.19
CA ASP A 254 6.73 4.26 10.45
C ASP A 254 6.01 3.79 11.73
N VAL A 255 5.69 2.48 11.75
CA VAL A 255 5.42 1.59 12.91
C VAL A 255 4.37 2.05 13.93
N GLY A 256 3.10 1.83 13.57
CA GLY A 256 1.97 1.69 14.50
C GLY A 256 0.68 1.35 13.76
N LEU A 257 -0.09 0.38 14.25
CA LEU A 257 -1.40 -0.04 13.72
C LEU A 257 -2.54 0.92 14.09
N GLY A 258 -2.22 2.17 14.38
CA GLY A 258 -3.16 3.15 14.92
C GLY A 258 -3.17 4.44 14.10
N ALA A 259 -4.29 5.15 14.14
CA ALA A 259 -4.50 6.45 13.49
C ALA A 259 -3.74 7.62 14.16
N GLY A 260 -2.73 7.32 14.98
CA GLY A 260 -1.97 8.32 15.72
C GLY A 260 -0.78 8.85 14.94
N PRO A 261 -0.25 10.04 15.30
CA PRO A 261 0.99 10.56 14.75
C PRO A 261 2.15 9.59 14.96
N ARG A 262 3.01 9.43 13.96
CA ARG A 262 4.13 8.49 13.98
C ARG A 262 5.46 9.20 13.92
N LEU A 263 6.41 8.83 14.79
CA LEU A 263 7.74 9.41 14.77
C LEU A 263 8.41 9.13 13.43
N ASN A 264 8.72 10.21 12.71
CA ASN A 264 9.36 10.13 11.42
C ASN A 264 10.86 10.39 11.53
N GLN A 265 11.22 11.58 12.01
CA GLN A 265 12.61 11.99 12.14
C GLN A 265 12.78 13.05 13.23
N VAL A 266 14.04 13.20 13.65
CA VAL A 266 14.50 14.30 14.47
C VAL A 266 15.45 15.14 13.63
N THR A 267 15.21 16.46 13.57
CA THR A 267 16.16 17.41 12.98
C THR A 267 16.98 18.05 14.09
N VAL A 268 18.29 17.86 14.03
CA VAL A 268 19.27 18.42 14.96
C VAL A 268 19.92 19.65 14.33
N PRO A 269 20.00 20.78 15.04
CA PRO A 269 20.69 21.97 14.53
C PRO A 269 22.18 21.68 14.37
N CYS A 270 22.81 22.27 13.35
CA CYS A 270 24.26 22.24 13.17
C CYS A 270 24.81 23.62 12.82
N ARG A 271 26.08 23.87 13.14
CA ARG A 271 26.78 25.12 12.81
C ARG A 271 27.69 24.99 11.59
N ASP A 272 28.27 23.81 11.44
CA ASP A 272 29.11 23.45 10.30
C ASP A 272 28.48 22.24 9.61
N TYR A 273 27.90 22.49 8.44
CA TYR A 273 27.27 21.48 7.61
C TYR A 273 28.24 20.38 7.21
N ALA A 274 29.43 20.73 6.71
CA ALA A 274 30.37 19.78 6.15
C ALA A 274 30.93 18.86 7.25
N ALA A 275 31.30 19.43 8.40
CA ALA A 275 31.76 18.66 9.55
C ALA A 275 30.67 17.72 10.08
N SER A 276 29.42 18.19 10.15
CA SER A 276 28.30 17.38 10.63
C SER A 276 27.98 16.23 9.67
N VAL A 277 27.97 16.47 8.35
CA VAL A 277 27.79 15.41 7.35
C VAL A 277 28.88 14.35 7.46
N ALA A 278 30.14 14.76 7.60
CA ALA A 278 31.26 13.83 7.76
C ALA A 278 31.09 12.97 9.03
N PHE A 279 30.72 13.59 10.15
CA PHE A 279 30.49 12.90 11.42
C PHE A 279 29.39 11.83 11.33
N TYR A 280 28.20 12.17 10.82
CA TYR A 280 27.10 11.20 10.73
C TYR A 280 27.37 10.08 9.73
N ARG A 281 28.09 10.35 8.64
CA ARG A 281 28.57 9.28 7.74
C ARG A 281 29.57 8.36 8.43
N GLN A 282 30.48 8.91 9.23
CA GLN A 282 31.45 8.12 10.00
C GLN A 282 30.77 7.24 11.06
N LEU A 283 29.65 7.68 11.63
CA LEU A 283 28.79 6.86 12.50
C LEU A 283 28.07 5.72 11.77
N GLY A 284 28.19 5.63 10.44
CA GLY A 284 27.57 4.59 9.62
C GLY A 284 26.16 4.93 9.15
N LEU A 285 25.69 6.17 9.30
CA LEU A 285 24.42 6.58 8.74
C LEU A 285 24.58 6.87 7.23
N ARG A 286 23.66 6.33 6.43
CA ARG A 286 23.66 6.57 4.98
C ARG A 286 22.96 7.88 4.68
N GLN A 287 23.63 8.79 3.99
CA GLN A 287 23.02 10.06 3.61
C GLN A 287 22.00 9.85 2.49
N LEU A 288 20.77 10.30 2.72
CA LEU A 288 19.64 10.24 1.78
C LEU A 288 19.51 11.51 0.95
N VAL A 289 19.68 12.68 1.59
CA VAL A 289 19.46 13.99 0.99
C VAL A 289 20.65 14.88 1.29
N ALA A 290 21.10 15.64 0.28
CA ALA A 290 22.06 16.71 0.43
C ALA A 290 21.48 18.00 -0.17
N SER A 291 21.31 19.02 0.68
CA SER A 291 20.95 20.38 0.28
C SER A 291 21.93 21.36 0.92
N PRO A 292 23.21 21.34 0.51
CA PRO A 292 24.23 22.21 1.08
C PRO A 292 23.94 23.70 0.80
N PRO A 293 24.38 24.61 1.68
CA PRO A 293 25.06 24.34 2.96
C PRO A 293 24.08 24.10 4.11
N ARG A 294 22.79 23.89 3.85
CA ARG A 294 21.74 24.04 4.86
C ARG A 294 21.23 22.74 5.47
N TYR A 295 20.96 21.70 4.67
CA TYR A 295 20.21 20.54 5.15
C TYR A 295 20.79 19.20 4.65
N ALA A 296 20.78 18.20 5.52
CA ALA A 296 21.01 16.82 5.12
C ALA A 296 20.10 15.87 5.90
N ARG A 297 19.67 14.79 5.24
CA ARG A 297 18.93 13.69 5.85
C ARG A 297 19.73 12.41 5.73
N PHE A 298 19.66 11.59 6.77
CA PHE A 298 20.35 10.32 6.88
C PHE A 298 19.38 9.22 7.31
N GLU A 299 19.73 7.98 6.99
CA GLU A 299 19.03 6.76 7.40
C GLU A 299 20.00 5.86 8.17
N ALA A 300 19.55 5.36 9.33
CA ALA A 300 20.25 4.33 10.09
C ALA A 300 19.98 2.94 9.48
N ALA A 301 20.77 1.93 9.85
CA ALA A 301 20.60 0.55 9.37
C ALA A 301 19.18 -0.02 9.60
N GLY A 302 18.49 0.41 10.67
CA GLY A 302 17.11 0.03 10.97
C GLY A 302 16.02 0.81 10.21
N GLY A 303 16.39 1.74 9.32
CA GLY A 303 15.45 2.56 8.53
C GLY A 303 14.94 3.82 9.23
N ALA A 304 15.35 4.08 10.47
CA ALA A 304 15.04 5.32 11.17
C ALA A 304 15.81 6.49 10.53
N THR A 305 15.15 7.65 10.43
CA THR A 305 15.74 8.84 9.80
C THR A 305 16.11 9.91 10.82
N LEU A 306 17.22 10.58 10.52
CA LEU A 306 17.75 11.75 11.24
C LEU A 306 18.04 12.83 10.20
N SER A 307 17.78 14.09 10.53
CA SER A 307 18.31 15.20 9.73
C SER A 307 19.13 16.18 10.54
N ILE A 308 19.96 16.92 9.82
CA ILE A 308 20.63 18.11 10.31
C ILE A 308 20.19 19.31 9.49
N GLU A 309 20.07 20.45 10.16
CA GLU A 309 19.82 21.71 9.50
C GLU A 309 20.72 22.80 10.11
N VAL A 310 21.31 23.64 9.27
CA VAL A 310 22.00 24.83 9.74
C VAL A 310 20.95 25.82 10.20
N GLY A 311 21.00 26.19 11.48
CA GLY A 311 20.07 27.15 12.08
C GLY A 311 20.11 28.49 11.34
N ASP A 312 18.99 29.20 11.29
CA ASP A 312 18.92 30.53 10.71
C ASP A 312 19.73 31.51 11.58
N PRO A 313 20.84 32.09 11.07
CA PRO A 313 21.64 33.05 11.84
C PRO A 313 20.84 34.28 12.27
N ALA A 314 19.77 34.63 11.54
CA ALA A 314 18.91 35.77 11.85
C ALA A 314 17.86 35.49 12.94
N ALA A 315 17.59 34.21 13.25
CA ALA A 315 16.60 33.79 14.24
C ALA A 315 17.13 33.78 15.69
N GLY A 316 18.43 34.07 15.90
CA GLY A 316 19.07 34.02 17.22
C GLY A 316 18.98 32.65 17.88
N ALA A 317 19.13 32.58 19.22
CA ALA A 317 19.04 31.34 19.99
C ALA A 317 17.67 30.62 19.86
N ALA A 318 16.64 31.29 19.35
CA ALA A 318 15.32 30.71 19.09
C ALA A 318 15.27 29.84 17.80
N GLY A 319 16.26 29.95 16.91
CA GLY A 319 16.43 29.11 15.72
C GLY A 319 17.18 27.79 15.96
N ASP A 320 17.85 27.63 17.11
CA ASP A 320 18.83 26.59 17.43
C ASP A 320 18.23 25.34 18.13
N GLY A 321 16.93 25.08 17.97
CA GLY A 321 16.23 24.00 18.66
C GLY A 321 16.05 22.71 17.84
N VAL A 322 16.22 21.56 18.48
CA VAL A 322 15.83 20.25 17.95
C VAL A 322 14.34 20.25 17.57
N THR A 323 14.01 19.72 16.40
CA THR A 323 12.63 19.59 15.93
C THR A 323 12.25 18.13 15.75
N VAL A 324 11.13 17.73 16.34
CA VAL A 324 10.57 16.38 16.20
C VAL A 324 9.48 16.39 15.13
N PHE A 325 9.60 15.52 14.14
CA PHE A 325 8.62 15.38 13.06
C PHE A 325 7.75 14.13 13.28
N LEU A 326 6.44 14.34 13.25
CA LEU A 326 5.43 13.30 13.40
C LEU A 326 4.58 13.24 12.12
N GLU A 327 4.59 12.11 11.43
CA GLU A 327 3.75 11.88 10.24
C GLU A 327 2.28 11.65 10.68
N CYS A 328 1.36 12.33 10.02
CA CYS A 328 -0.09 12.20 10.18
C CYS A 328 -0.74 11.95 8.82
N ASP A 329 -1.46 10.83 8.66
CA ASP A 329 -2.18 10.54 7.41
C ASP A 329 -3.35 11.51 7.18
N ASP A 330 -3.96 12.02 8.26
CA ASP A 330 -5.14 12.89 8.30
C ASP A 330 -4.82 14.28 8.89
N LEU A 331 -3.71 14.89 8.45
CA LEU A 331 -3.13 16.08 9.08
C LEU A 331 -4.15 17.18 9.41
N ASP A 332 -4.98 17.59 8.45
CA ASP A 332 -5.96 18.67 8.64
C ASP A 332 -7.01 18.32 9.70
N THR A 333 -7.59 17.11 9.64
CA THR A 333 -8.54 16.61 10.64
C THR A 333 -7.89 16.53 12.02
N ARG A 334 -6.65 16.06 12.10
CA ARG A 334 -5.88 15.94 13.35
C ARG A 334 -5.63 17.30 13.98
N VAL A 335 -5.15 18.26 13.19
CA VAL A 335 -4.86 19.61 13.67
C VAL A 335 -6.14 20.29 14.13
N ALA A 336 -7.24 20.17 13.39
CA ALA A 336 -8.54 20.69 13.80
C ALA A 336 -9.00 20.12 15.16
N ALA A 337 -8.85 18.80 15.36
CA ALA A 337 -9.20 18.16 16.63
C ALA A 337 -8.31 18.63 17.80
N LEU A 338 -7.00 18.81 17.57
CA LEU A 338 -6.07 19.30 18.60
C LEU A 338 -6.34 20.77 18.96
N VAL A 339 -6.62 21.62 17.98
CA VAL A 339 -7.00 23.02 18.19
C VAL A 339 -8.31 23.11 18.98
N ALA A 340 -9.32 22.29 18.64
CA ALA A 340 -10.56 22.21 19.41
C ALA A 340 -10.31 21.73 20.86
N GLY A 341 -9.28 20.91 21.08
CA GLY A 341 -8.80 20.49 22.39
C GLY A 341 -7.92 21.51 23.13
N GLY A 342 -7.72 22.72 22.59
CA GLY A 342 -6.96 23.80 23.23
C GLY A 342 -5.46 23.78 22.96
N VAL A 343 -4.97 22.94 22.03
CA VAL A 343 -3.56 22.94 21.64
C VAL A 343 -3.27 24.13 20.72
N ALA A 344 -2.30 24.96 21.12
CA ALA A 344 -1.86 26.11 20.32
C ALA A 344 -0.89 25.67 19.21
N PHE A 345 -1.11 26.18 18.00
CA PHE A 345 -0.23 26.01 16.86
C PHE A 345 0.42 27.34 16.48
N GLU A 346 1.70 27.29 16.09
CA GLU A 346 2.39 28.44 15.49
C GLU A 346 1.77 28.74 14.12
N HIS A 347 1.44 27.70 13.36
CA HIS A 347 0.60 27.76 12.18
C HIS A 347 -0.12 26.44 11.94
N GLY A 348 -1.30 26.51 11.30
CA GLY A 348 -2.05 25.35 10.84
C GLY A 348 -1.41 24.64 9.63
N PRO A 349 -2.08 23.63 9.06
CA PRO A 349 -1.57 22.86 7.94
C PRO A 349 -1.35 23.75 6.71
N VAL A 350 -0.12 23.74 6.18
CA VAL A 350 0.28 24.49 4.99
C VAL A 350 1.14 23.64 4.07
N ASP A 351 0.95 23.78 2.76
CA ASP A 351 1.76 23.10 1.77
C ASP A 351 3.12 23.78 1.64
N GLN A 352 4.16 22.97 1.54
CA GLN A 352 5.53 23.45 1.47
C GLN A 352 6.13 23.25 0.07
N ALA A 353 7.16 24.05 -0.24
CA ALA A 353 7.87 23.97 -1.52
C ALA A 353 8.52 22.59 -1.78
N TRP A 354 8.79 21.83 -0.72
CA TRP A 354 9.34 20.47 -0.75
C TRP A 354 8.24 19.40 -0.68
N ARG A 355 7.06 19.68 -1.26
CA ARG A 355 6.00 18.71 -1.62
C ARG A 355 5.37 17.93 -0.44
N TRP A 356 5.46 18.43 0.78
CA TRP A 356 4.66 17.93 1.89
C TRP A 356 3.88 19.04 2.57
N ARG A 357 2.85 18.65 3.31
CA ARG A 357 2.01 19.57 4.10
C ARG A 357 2.41 19.47 5.55
N GLU A 358 2.53 20.61 6.26
CA GLU A 358 2.94 20.60 7.67
C GLU A 358 2.22 21.65 8.52
N ALA A 359 2.11 21.36 9.81
CA ALA A 359 1.65 22.27 10.86
C ALA A 359 2.68 22.25 12.01
N ARG A 360 2.96 23.42 12.60
CA ARG A 360 3.97 23.56 13.65
C ARG A 360 3.36 24.00 14.96
N LEU A 361 3.91 23.44 16.03
CA LEU A 361 3.47 23.70 17.39
C LEU A 361 4.64 23.55 18.37
N ARG A 362 4.41 23.99 19.59
CA ARG A 362 5.30 23.76 20.72
C ARG A 362 4.60 22.93 21.78
N ASP A 363 5.36 22.05 22.43
CA ASP A 363 4.89 21.39 23.64
C ASP A 363 4.88 22.40 24.83
N PRO A 364 4.34 22.01 26.00
CA PRO A 364 4.31 22.89 27.17
C PRO A 364 5.69 23.34 27.68
N ALA A 365 6.77 22.64 27.30
CA ALA A 365 8.15 23.00 27.63
C ALA A 365 8.83 23.86 26.56
N GLY A 366 8.12 24.18 25.46
CA GLY A 366 8.62 24.99 24.36
C GLY A 366 9.40 24.22 23.29
N ASN A 367 9.47 22.88 23.38
CA ASN A 367 10.11 22.04 22.37
C ASN A 367 9.36 22.12 21.04
N ARG A 368 10.09 22.03 19.93
CA ARG A 368 9.52 22.19 18.59
C ARG A 368 8.99 20.87 18.06
N LEU A 369 7.73 20.87 17.66
CA LEU A 369 7.10 19.75 16.98
C LEU A 369 6.58 20.19 15.61
N CYS A 370 6.63 19.25 14.67
CA CYS A 370 6.06 19.38 13.35
C CYS A 370 5.16 18.18 13.10
N LEU A 371 3.87 18.42 12.92
CA LEU A 371 2.94 17.42 12.37
C LEU A 371 2.96 17.60 10.86
N TYR A 372 3.15 16.53 10.08
CA TYR A 372 3.24 16.66 8.64
C TYR A 372 2.69 15.44 7.90
N GLN A 373 2.37 15.62 6.61
CA GLN A 373 1.86 14.60 5.71
C GLN A 373 2.68 14.65 4.41
N ALA A 374 3.43 13.59 4.13
CA ALA A 374 4.35 13.52 3.00
C ALA A 374 4.25 12.21 2.20
N GLY A 375 3.60 11.17 2.72
CA GLY A 375 3.42 9.90 2.00
C GLY A 375 4.76 9.29 1.57
N GLU A 376 4.89 8.90 0.29
CA GLU A 376 6.15 8.33 -0.22
C GLU A 376 7.31 9.33 -0.29
N VAL A 377 7.02 10.63 -0.48
CA VAL A 377 8.02 11.70 -0.62
C VAL A 377 8.86 11.85 0.65
N ARG A 378 8.32 11.42 1.81
CA ARG A 378 9.06 11.38 3.06
C ARG A 378 10.35 10.56 2.95
N ARG A 379 10.31 9.47 2.18
CA ARG A 379 11.43 8.52 2.06
C ARG A 379 12.06 8.57 0.68
N PHE A 380 11.27 8.76 -0.37
CA PHE A 380 11.73 8.83 -1.75
C PHE A 380 11.43 10.20 -2.37
N PRO A 381 11.97 11.30 -1.81
CA PRO A 381 11.79 12.59 -2.43
C PRO A 381 12.51 12.65 -3.80
N PRO A 382 12.03 13.48 -4.75
CA PRO A 382 12.67 13.65 -6.07
C PRO A 382 14.15 14.07 -6.01
N TRP A 383 14.59 14.67 -4.90
CA TRP A 383 15.97 15.11 -4.65
C TRP A 383 16.77 14.13 -3.77
N ARG A 384 16.31 12.88 -3.62
CA ARG A 384 17.09 11.82 -2.97
C ARG A 384 18.37 11.57 -3.77
N LEU A 385 19.48 11.33 -3.07
CA LEU A 385 20.77 11.02 -3.69
C LEU A 385 20.68 9.69 -4.46
N ALA A 386 21.23 9.67 -5.67
CA ALA A 386 21.30 8.46 -6.47
C ALA A 386 22.14 7.38 -5.77
N GLY A 387 21.63 6.15 -5.71
CA GLY A 387 22.31 5.04 -5.02
C GLY A 387 22.22 5.06 -3.50
N ALA A 388 21.47 6.02 -2.91
CA ALA A 388 21.06 5.96 -1.51
C ALA A 388 19.85 5.04 -1.35
#